data_AF-A0A182SE32-F1
#
_entry.id   AF-A0A182SE32-F1
#
_cell.length_a   1.000
_cell.length_b   1.000
_cell.length_c   1.000
_cell.angle_alpha   90.00
_cell.angle_beta   90.00
_cell.angle_gamma   90.00
#
_symmetry.space_group_name_H-M   'P 1'
#
loop_
_entity.id
_entity.type
_entity.pdbx_description
1 polymer ?
#
loop_
_entity_poly.entity_id
_entity_poly.type
_entity_poly.pdbx_seq_one_letter_code
_entity_poly.pdbx_strand_id
1 'polypeptide(L)'
;MDFFSILPLWRLIVWNVLFAGIVITATVGNLIVVWIVLSHKRMRTVTNYFLVNLSIADAMVSTLNVTFNYTYMLYLDWPFGTMYCKISQFVAILSICASVFTLMAIAIDR
;
A
#
# COMPACT_ATOMS: atom_id res chain seq x y z
N MET A 1 25.96 -4.34 11.64
CA MET A 1 25.84 -5.70 12.22
C MET A 1 24.57 -6.29 11.64
N ASP A 2 24.71 -6.96 10.50
CA ASP A 2 23.57 -7.36 9.67
C ASP A 2 22.74 -8.44 10.34
N PHE A 3 21.41 -8.31 10.24
CA PHE A 3 20.41 -9.30 10.66
C PHE A 3 20.71 -10.71 10.11
N PHE A 4 21.44 -10.76 8.99
CA PHE A 4 21.95 -11.95 8.30
C PHE A 4 22.84 -12.85 9.18
N SER A 5 23.51 -12.30 10.19
CA SER A 5 24.46 -13.06 11.03
C SER A 5 23.82 -13.71 12.27
N ILE A 6 22.57 -13.37 12.61
CA ILE A 6 21.90 -13.80 13.86
C ILE A 6 20.70 -14.72 13.58
N LEU A 7 20.02 -14.57 12.44
CA LEU A 7 18.88 -15.43 12.09
C LEU A 7 19.24 -16.48 11.04
N PRO A 8 18.70 -17.69 11.15
CA PRO A 8 18.98 -18.73 10.18
C PRO A 8 18.39 -18.36 8.81
N LEU A 9 19.17 -18.62 7.75
CA LEU A 9 18.85 -18.22 6.38
C LEU A 9 17.47 -18.66 5.90
N TRP A 10 17.00 -19.84 6.33
CA TRP A 10 15.68 -20.35 6.01
C TRP A 10 14.56 -19.39 6.44
N ARG A 11 14.70 -18.74 7.60
CA ARG A 11 13.68 -17.82 8.13
C ARG A 11 13.63 -16.55 7.31
N LEU A 12 14.79 -16.03 6.90
CA LEU A 12 14.89 -14.84 6.07
C LEU A 12 14.30 -15.08 4.67
N ILE A 13 14.58 -16.24 4.06
CA ILE A 13 14.01 -16.64 2.77
C ILE A 13 12.48 -16.75 2.85
N VAL A 14 11.96 -17.41 3.89
CA VAL A 14 10.50 -17.54 4.09
C VAL A 14 9.85 -16.17 4.25
N TRP A 15 10.41 -15.28 5.08
CA TRP A 15 9.87 -13.93 5.25
C TRP A 15 9.92 -13.11 3.96
N ASN A 16 11.02 -13.18 3.21
CA ASN A 16 11.17 -12.44 1.96
C ASN A 16 10.13 -12.88 0.93
N VAL A 17 9.94 -14.20 0.76
CA VAL A 17 8.95 -14.77 -0.16
C VAL A 17 7.52 -14.40 0.24
N LEU A 18 7.20 -14.46 1.53
CA LEU A 18 5.87 -14.05 2.03
C LEU A 18 5.60 -12.57 1.79
N PHE A 19 6.54 -11.69 2.13
CA PHE A 19 6.39 -10.25 1.89
C PHE A 19 6.28 -9.92 0.40
N ALA A 20 7.13 -10.52 -0.44
CA ALA A 20 7.04 -10.35 -1.89
C ALA A 20 5.69 -10.82 -2.42
N GLY A 21 5.18 -11.97 -1.95
CA GLY A 21 3.86 -12.47 -2.31
C GLY A 21 2.73 -11.51 -1.92
N ILE A 22 2.77 -10.96 -0.70
CA ILE A 22 1.78 -9.99 -0.23
C ILE A 22 1.82 -8.71 -1.09
N VAL A 23 3.00 -8.18 -1.38
CA VAL A 23 3.14 -6.97 -2.20
C VAL A 23 2.63 -7.21 -3.61
N ILE A 24 2.96 -8.34 -4.24
CA ILE A 24 2.51 -8.69 -5.60
C ILE A 24 0.99 -8.88 -5.62
N THR A 25 0.44 -9.68 -4.71
CA THR A 25 -1.01 -9.93 -4.66
C THR A 25 -1.80 -8.66 -4.35
N ALA A 26 -1.30 -7.81 -3.44
CA ALA A 26 -1.92 -6.52 -3.14
C ALA A 26 -1.87 -5.57 -4.34
N THR A 27 -0.72 -5.42 -5.02
CA THR A 27 -0.64 -4.54 -6.21
C THR A 27 -1.50 -5.06 -7.35
N VAL A 28 -1.44 -6.35 -7.66
CA VAL A 28 -2.25 -6.96 -8.74
C VAL A 28 -3.74 -6.84 -8.43
N GLY A 29 -4.17 -7.15 -7.21
CA GLY A 29 -5.57 -7.01 -6.80
C GLY A 29 -6.07 -5.57 -6.93
N ASN A 30 -5.29 -4.59 -6.44
CA ASN A 30 -5.65 -3.18 -6.54
C ASN A 30 -5.65 -2.67 -7.98
N LEU A 31 -4.70 -3.10 -8.82
CA LEU A 31 -4.67 -2.78 -10.26
C LEU A 31 -5.90 -3.31 -11.00
N ILE A 32 -6.33 -4.54 -10.69
CA ILE A 32 -7.52 -5.16 -11.27
C ILE A 32 -8.77 -4.34 -10.90
N VAL A 33 -8.90 -3.93 -9.63
CA VAL A 33 -10.03 -3.09 -9.19
C VAL A 33 -10.05 -1.77 -9.96
N VAL A 34 -8.91 -1.07 -10.06
CA VAL A 34 -8.80 0.17 -10.85
C VAL A 34 -9.20 -0.07 -12.31
N TRP A 35 -8.76 -1.17 -12.92
CA TRP A 35 -9.10 -1.51 -14.30
C TRP A 35 -10.61 -1.73 -14.47
N ILE A 36 -11.23 -2.52 -13.61
CA ILE A 36 -12.67 -2.84 -13.66
C ILE A 36 -13.49 -1.54 -13.56
N VAL A 37 -13.13 -0.65 -12.65
CA VAL A 37 -13.82 0.64 -12.45
C VAL A 37 -13.66 1.56 -13.67
N LEU A 38 -12.46 1.66 -14.24
CA LEU A 38 -12.20 2.47 -15.43
C LEU A 38 -12.91 1.91 -16.68
N SER A 39 -13.02 0.59 -16.80
CA SER A 39 -13.66 -0.08 -17.92
C SER A 39 -15.18 0.13 -17.93
N HIS A 40 -15.83 0.19 -16.77
CA HIS A 40 -17.28 0.39 -16.66
C HIS A 40 -17.69 1.88 -16.60
N LYS A 41 -17.78 2.51 -17.79
CA LYS A 41 -18.23 3.92 -17.96
C LYS A 41 -19.58 4.25 -17.33
N ARG A 42 -20.48 3.27 -17.18
CA ARG A 42 -21.84 3.45 -16.62
C ARG A 42 -21.86 3.50 -15.08
N MET A 43 -20.76 3.14 -14.41
CA MET A 43 -20.64 3.14 -12.95
C MET A 43 -19.83 4.33 -12.42
N ARG A 44 -19.86 5.49 -13.09
CA ARG A 44 -19.23 6.73 -12.57
C ARG A 44 -20.08 7.35 -11.45
N THR A 45 -20.23 6.61 -10.36
CA THR A 45 -20.84 7.07 -9.11
C THR A 45 -19.75 7.40 -8.09
N VAL A 46 -20.11 8.15 -7.05
CA VAL A 46 -19.18 8.59 -5.98
C VAL A 46 -18.42 7.40 -5.37
N THR A 47 -19.09 6.26 -5.21
CA THR A 47 -18.54 5.00 -4.69
C THR A 47 -17.39 4.44 -5.53
N ASN A 48 -17.41 4.63 -6.85
CA ASN A 48 -16.38 4.09 -7.74
C ASN A 48 -15.12 4.95 -7.76
N TYR A 49 -15.25 6.27 -7.58
CA TYR A 49 -14.11 7.15 -7.33
C TYR A 49 -13.44 6.82 -5.99
N PHE A 50 -14.22 6.46 -4.97
CA PHE A 50 -13.69 5.99 -3.69
C PHE A 50 -12.90 4.68 -3.85
N LEU A 51 -13.44 3.69 -4.56
CA LEU A 51 -12.74 2.42 -4.82
C LEU A 51 -11.40 2.62 -5.52
N VAL A 52 -11.33 3.49 -6.53
CA VAL A 52 -10.08 3.79 -7.22
C VAL A 52 -9.08 4.48 -6.29
N ASN A 53 -9.53 5.45 -5.48
CA ASN A 53 -8.66 6.14 -4.54
C ASN A 53 -8.13 5.19 -3.44
N LEU A 54 -8.97 4.29 -2.94
CA LEU A 54 -8.58 3.25 -1.99
C LEU A 54 -7.56 2.28 -2.59
N SER A 55 -7.80 1.79 -3.81
CA SER A 55 -6.86 0.90 -4.50
C SER A 55 -5.51 1.56 -4.79
N ILE A 56 -5.49 2.85 -5.13
CA ILE A 56 -4.24 3.61 -5.30
C ILE A 56 -3.53 3.75 -3.95
N ALA A 57 -4.27 4.08 -2.88
CA ALA A 57 -3.71 4.17 -1.54
C ALA A 57 -3.09 2.84 -1.10
N ASP A 58 -3.79 1.71 -1.24
CA ASP A 58 -3.28 0.38 -0.88
C ASP A 58 -2.09 -0.06 -1.75
N ALA A 59 -2.09 0.27 -3.05
CA ALA A 59 -0.93 0.03 -3.92
C ALA A 59 0.29 0.85 -3.45
N MET A 60 0.10 2.10 -3.03
CA MET A 60 1.18 2.94 -2.49
C MET A 60 1.63 2.47 -1.10
N VAL A 61 0.73 2.07 -0.21
CA VAL A 61 1.06 1.52 1.11
C VAL A 61 1.89 0.24 0.96
N SER A 62 1.46 -0.70 0.12
CA SER A 62 2.15 -1.98 -0.08
C SER A 62 3.51 -1.80 -0.74
N THR A 63 3.64 -0.94 -1.76
CA THR A 63 4.93 -0.74 -2.44
C THR A 63 5.90 0.13 -1.64
N LEU A 64 5.43 1.23 -1.03
CA LEU A 64 6.30 2.22 -0.40
C LEU A 64 6.41 2.02 1.11
N ASN A 65 5.32 1.73 1.82
CA ASN A 65 5.41 1.55 3.27
C ASN A 65 5.98 0.17 3.60
N VAL A 66 5.37 -0.90 3.11
CA VAL A 66 5.74 -2.28 3.48
C VAL A 66 7.15 -2.66 2.99
N THR A 67 7.48 -2.41 1.72
CA THR A 67 8.80 -2.75 1.15
C THR A 67 9.96 -2.02 1.83
N PHE A 68 9.75 -0.75 2.21
CA PHE A 68 10.81 0.05 2.82
C PHE A 68 10.89 -0.16 4.32
N ASN A 69 9.78 -0.43 5.00
CA ASN A 69 9.80 -0.86 6.40
C ASN A 69 10.57 -2.20 6.53
N TYR A 70 10.37 -3.12 5.59
CA TYR A 70 11.16 -4.35 5.49
C TYR A 70 12.66 -4.08 5.25
N THR A 71 12.99 -3.18 4.33
CA THR A 71 14.38 -2.76 4.09
C THR A 71 15.01 -2.11 5.33
N TYR A 72 14.29 -1.22 6.01
CA TYR A 72 14.73 -0.59 7.25
C TYR A 72 14.99 -1.62 8.35
N MET A 73 14.10 -2.60 8.50
CA MET A 73 14.26 -3.69 9.46
C MET A 73 15.50 -4.56 9.18
N LEU A 74 15.90 -4.71 7.91
CA LEU A 74 17.07 -5.48 7.50
C LEU A 74 18.39 -4.75 7.72
N TYR A 75 18.46 -3.46 7.37
CA TYR A 75 19.70 -2.69 7.41
C TYR A 75 19.93 -1.96 8.74
N LEU A 76 18.90 -1.83 9.59
CA LEU A 76 18.92 -1.08 10.85
C LEU A 76 19.43 0.37 10.73
N ASP A 77 19.51 0.87 9.50
CA ASP A 77 20.03 2.18 9.14
C ASP A 77 18.99 2.85 8.24
N TRP A 78 18.88 4.19 8.32
CA TRP A 78 17.91 4.97 7.52
C TRP A 78 18.62 5.70 6.37
N PRO A 79 18.88 5.05 5.21
CA PRO A 79 19.56 5.69 4.10
C PRO A 79 18.62 6.51 3.18
N PHE A 80 17.29 6.41 3.33
CA PHE A 80 16.34 6.96 2.36
C PHE A 80 16.06 8.47 2.49
N GLY A 81 16.69 9.15 3.46
CA GLY A 81 16.61 10.61 3.63
C GLY A 81 15.19 11.16 3.88
N THR A 82 15.05 12.49 3.77
CA THR A 82 13.79 13.22 4.02
C THR A 82 12.71 13.02 2.96
N MET A 83 13.09 12.60 1.75
CA MET A 83 12.14 12.30 0.68
C MET A 83 11.19 11.16 1.08
N TYR A 84 11.71 10.16 1.77
CA TYR A 84 10.92 9.03 2.25
C TYR A 84 9.91 9.41 3.35
N CYS A 85 10.34 10.28 4.26
CA CYS A 85 9.45 10.83 5.30
C CYS A 85 8.26 11.59 4.69
N LYS A 86 8.49 12.34 3.60
CA LYS A 86 7.39 12.98 2.87
C LYS A 86 6.46 11.98 2.21
N ILE A 87 7.00 10.90 1.63
CA ILE A 87 6.19 9.84 1.00
C ILE A 87 5.34 9.11 2.04
N SER A 88 5.89 8.73 3.20
CA SER A 88 5.10 8.09 4.26
C SER A 88 3.98 9.00 4.75
N GLN A 89 4.25 10.31 4.88
CA GLN A 89 3.23 11.29 5.24
C GLN A 89 2.15 11.40 4.16
N PHE A 90 2.52 11.39 2.89
CA PHE A 90 1.58 11.42 1.77
C PHE A 90 0.64 10.20 1.78
N VAL A 91 1.21 9.01 2.02
CA VAL A 91 0.43 7.77 2.14
C VAL A 91 -0.56 7.86 3.32
N ALA A 92 -0.15 8.40 4.47
CA ALA A 92 -1.04 8.60 5.61
C ALA A 92 -2.21 9.55 5.27
N ILE A 93 -1.94 10.63 4.52
CA ILE A 93 -2.98 11.55 4.06
C ILE A 93 -3.96 10.84 3.11
N LEU A 94 -3.48 10.00 2.19
CA LEU A 94 -4.34 9.22 1.29
C LEU A 94 -5.31 8.30 2.06
N SER A 95 -4.86 7.64 3.13
CA SER A 95 -5.73 6.81 3.98
C SER A 95 -6.81 7.62 4.71
N ILE A 96 -6.47 8.84 5.14
CA ILE A 96 -7.43 9.77 5.75
C ILE A 96 -8.45 10.22 4.70
N CYS A 97 -7.99 10.61 3.49
CA CYS A 97 -8.88 10.97 2.39
C CYS A 97 -9.85 9.82 2.06
N ALA A 98 -9.37 8.59 1.96
CA ALA A 98 -10.21 7.42 1.76
C ALA A 98 -11.29 7.32 2.85
N SER A 99 -10.94 7.42 4.13
CA SER A 99 -11.89 7.36 5.24
C SER A 99 -12.97 8.46 5.17
N VAL A 100 -12.59 9.69 4.83
CA VAL A 100 -13.54 10.81 4.66
C VAL A 100 -14.49 10.56 3.50
N PHE A 101 -14.00 10.01 2.38
CA PHE A 101 -14.85 9.63 1.26
C PHE A 101 -15.81 8.50 1.61
N THR A 102 -15.40 7.53 2.44
CA THR A 102 -16.32 6.51 2.98
C THR A 102 -17.45 7.16 3.78
N LEU A 103 -17.13 8.11 4.65
CA LEU A 103 -18.14 8.84 5.43
C LEU A 103 -19.09 9.64 4.53
N MET A 104 -18.56 10.27 3.47
CA MET A 104 -19.36 10.98 2.48
C MET A 104 -20.29 10.03 1.70
N ALA A 105 -19.80 8.86 1.30
CA ALA A 105 -20.62 7.85 0.64
C ALA A 105 -21.76 7.38 1.53
N ILE A 106 -21.49 7.11 2.82
CA ILE A 106 -22.52 6.76 3.82
C ILE A 106 -23.54 7.89 3.99
N ALA A 107 -23.12 9.15 3.89
CA ALA A 107 -24.02 10.31 4.02
C ALA A 107 -24.90 10.55 2.78
N ILE A 108 -24.47 10.11 1.60
CA ILE A 108 -25.25 10.22 0.35
C ILE A 108 -26.23 9.05 0.20
N ASP A 109 -25.88 7.88 0.73
CA ASP A 109 -26.76 6.69 0.77
C ASP A 109 -27.92 6.85 1.78
N ARG A 110 -27.81 7.82 2.69
CA ARG A 110 -28.86 8.24 3.63
C ARG A 110 -29.68 9.39 3.07
#